data_AF-A0A529MWK8-F1
#
_entry.id   AF-A0A529MWK8-F1
#
_cell.length_a   1.000
_cell.length_b   1.000
_cell.length_c   1.000
_cell.angle_alpha   90.00
_cell.angle_beta   90.00
_cell.angle_gamma   90.00
#
_symmetry.space_group_name_H-M   'P 1'
#
loop_
_entity.id
_entity.type
_entity.pdbx_description
1 polymer ?
#
loop_
_entity_poly.entity_id
_entity_poly.type
_entity_poly.pdbx_seq_one_letter_code
_entity_poly.pdbx_strand_id
1 'polypeptide(L)'
;MGKEVERKFLVSSSAWRDEVEAEIRIRQFYVAAQPGRTVRVRISDGRSAKLTLKFGVRARERDEFEYSIPLAEAEELMAFAIGRVIEKTRHHVRHRGYLYEV
;
A
#
# COMPACT_ATOMS: atom_id res chain seq x y z
N MET A 1 9.75 18.61 -0.25
CA MET A 1 8.90 17.42 -0.52
C MET A 1 7.48 17.75 -0.11
N GLY A 2 6.49 17.51 -0.99
CA GLY A 2 5.09 17.73 -0.66
C GLY A 2 4.60 16.70 0.36
N LYS A 3 3.81 17.13 1.35
CA LYS A 3 3.14 16.20 2.27
C LYS A 3 1.91 15.63 1.58
N GLU A 4 1.82 14.31 1.45
CA GLU A 4 0.62 13.65 0.95
C GLU A 4 -0.50 13.71 2.00
N VAL A 5 -1.72 14.03 1.57
CA VAL A 5 -2.91 14.08 2.44
C VAL A 5 -3.86 12.95 2.06
N GLU A 6 -3.89 11.88 2.87
CA GLU A 6 -4.75 10.72 2.67
C GLU A 6 -5.98 10.77 3.62
N ARG A 7 -7.16 10.36 3.13
CA ARG A 7 -8.37 10.13 3.95
C ARG A 7 -8.95 8.75 3.63
N LYS A 8 -9.34 8.00 4.66
CA LYS A 8 -9.94 6.66 4.52
C LYS A 8 -11.39 6.67 4.99
N PHE A 9 -12.20 5.91 4.27
CA PHE A 9 -13.64 5.78 4.50
C PHE A 9 -14.02 4.31 4.46
N LEU A 10 -15.09 3.96 5.17
CA LEU A 10 -15.75 2.68 4.94
C LEU A 10 -16.59 2.79 3.66
N VAL A 11 -16.60 1.72 2.86
CA VAL A 11 -17.37 1.64 1.61
C VAL A 11 -18.76 1.09 1.92
N SER A 12 -19.81 1.82 1.55
CA SER A 12 -21.21 1.47 1.87
C SER A 12 -21.96 0.76 0.75
N SER A 13 -21.42 0.74 -0.48
CA SER A 13 -22.09 0.18 -1.66
C SER A 13 -21.06 -0.41 -2.63
N SER A 14 -21.51 -1.33 -3.48
CA SER A 14 -20.72 -1.93 -4.56
C SER A 14 -20.80 -1.18 -5.89
N ALA A 15 -21.60 -0.11 -5.99
CA ALA A 15 -21.84 0.61 -7.23
C ALA A 15 -20.57 1.20 -7.89
N TRP A 16 -19.51 1.42 -7.10
CA TRP A 16 -18.22 1.88 -7.63
C TRP A 16 -17.52 0.86 -8.54
N ARG A 17 -17.91 -0.43 -8.49
CA ARG A 17 -17.25 -1.48 -9.27
C ARG A 17 -17.43 -1.32 -10.77
N ASP A 18 -18.54 -0.73 -11.20
CA ASP A 18 -18.82 -0.49 -12.61
C ASP A 18 -17.98 0.68 -13.18
N GLU A 19 -17.34 1.46 -12.30
CA GLU A 19 -16.54 2.65 -12.62
C GLU A 19 -15.03 2.40 -12.48
N VAL A 20 -14.61 1.14 -12.37
CA VAL A 20 -13.20 0.76 -12.19
C VAL A 20 -12.44 0.98 -13.49
N GLU A 21 -11.43 1.86 -13.45
CA GLU A 21 -10.55 2.12 -14.60
C GLU A 21 -9.28 1.27 -14.58
N ALA A 22 -8.86 0.79 -13.40
CA ALA A 22 -7.71 -0.11 -13.26
C ALA A 22 -7.77 -0.93 -11.96
N GLU A 23 -7.08 -2.07 -11.97
CA GLU A 23 -6.95 -2.95 -10.81
C GLU A 23 -5.49 -3.32 -10.58
N ILE A 24 -5.10 -3.43 -9.32
CA ILE A 24 -3.75 -3.87 -8.91
C ILE A 24 -3.90 -4.93 -7.83
N ARG A 25 -3.40 -6.14 -8.08
CA ARG A 25 -3.30 -7.17 -7.07
C ARG A 25 -2.12 -6.87 -6.18
N ILE A 26 -2.36 -6.73 -4.89
CA ILE A 26 -1.36 -6.33 -3.91
C ILE A 26 -1.20 -7.43 -2.87
N ARG A 27 0.04 -7.90 -2.70
CA ARG A 27 0.48 -8.62 -1.52
C ARG A 27 1.46 -7.73 -0.77
N GLN A 28 1.17 -7.40 0.48
CA GLN A 28 2.04 -6.58 1.31
C GLN A 28 2.26 -7.20 2.67
N PHE A 29 3.42 -6.97 3.26
CA PHE A 29 3.78 -7.45 4.58
C PHE A 29 4.78 -6.50 5.23
N TYR A 30 4.89 -6.58 6.55
CA TYR A 30 5.88 -5.82 7.30
C TYR A 30 7.05 -6.73 7.64
N VAL A 31 8.27 -6.20 7.53
CA VAL A 31 9.49 -6.87 8.02
C VAL A 31 9.86 -6.33 9.40
N ALA A 32 9.52 -5.06 9.68
CA ALA A 32 9.67 -4.44 10.98
C ALA A 32 8.51 -3.47 11.24
N ALA A 33 8.00 -3.47 12.47
CA ALA A 33 6.97 -2.54 12.90
C ALA A 33 7.14 -2.24 14.39
N GLN A 34 7.30 -0.96 14.72
CA GLN A 34 7.37 -0.46 16.08
C GLN A 34 6.63 0.88 16.17
N PRO A 35 6.31 1.39 17.37
CA PRO A 35 5.69 2.70 17.51
C PRO A 35 6.49 3.77 16.75
N GLY A 36 5.83 4.43 15.79
CA GLY A 36 6.44 5.49 15.00
C GLY A 36 7.39 5.06 13.87
N ARG A 37 7.60 3.76 13.61
CA ARG A 37 8.42 3.29 12.49
C ARG A 37 7.98 1.95 11.91
N THR A 38 7.91 1.85 10.58
CA THR A 38 7.62 0.57 9.91
C THR A 38 8.43 0.39 8.64
N VAL A 39 8.77 -0.86 8.34
CA VAL A 39 9.34 -1.30 7.07
C VAL A 39 8.33 -2.25 6.43
N ARG A 40 7.77 -1.84 5.29
CA ARG A 40 6.76 -2.60 4.55
C ARG A 40 7.30 -2.96 3.18
N VAL A 41 7.11 -4.21 2.78
CA VAL A 41 7.30 -4.64 1.40
C VAL A 41 5.93 -4.80 0.75
N ARG A 42 5.80 -4.35 -0.50
CA ARG A 42 4.60 -4.51 -1.32
C ARG A 42 4.99 -5.09 -2.66
N ILE A 43 4.39 -6.22 -3.02
CA ILE A 43 4.43 -6.82 -4.35
C ILE A 43 3.13 -6.46 -5.07
N SER A 44 3.25 -5.95 -6.29
CA SER A 44 2.15 -5.54 -7.16
C SER A 44 2.11 -6.42 -8.40
N ASP A 45 0.95 -7.04 -8.63
CA ASP A 45 0.63 -8.00 -9.69
C ASP A 45 1.58 -9.20 -9.81
N GLY A 46 2.38 -9.47 -8.78
CA GLY A 46 3.46 -10.46 -8.88
C GLY A 46 4.54 -10.08 -9.91
N ARG A 47 4.68 -8.78 -10.23
CA ARG A 47 5.59 -8.30 -11.28
C ARG A 47 6.56 -7.23 -10.82
N SER A 48 6.19 -6.46 -9.80
CA SER A 48 7.02 -5.40 -9.25
C SER A 48 6.95 -5.39 -7.74
N ALA A 49 8.01 -4.93 -7.09
CA ALA A 49 8.07 -4.83 -5.66
C ALA A 49 8.64 -3.49 -5.20
N LYS A 50 8.13 -3.00 -4.07
CA LYS A 50 8.61 -1.80 -3.41
C LYS A 50 8.82 -2.05 -1.93
N LEU A 51 9.91 -1.50 -1.39
CA LEU A 51 10.19 -1.38 0.03
C LEU A 51 9.87 0.04 0.48
N THR A 52 9.07 0.15 1.53
CA THR A 52 8.64 1.42 2.10
C THR A 52 9.10 1.54 3.54
N LEU A 53 9.86 2.59 3.86
CA LEU A 53 10.16 3.02 5.22
C LEU A 53 9.21 4.14 5.60
N LYS A 54 8.48 3.99 6.72
CA LYS A 54 7.61 5.04 7.25
C LYS A 54 8.06 5.44 8.65
N PHE A 55 8.18 6.74 8.90
CA PHE A 55 8.55 7.30 10.21
C PHE A 55 7.51 8.33 10.66
N GLY A 56 7.26 8.38 11.97
CA GLY A 56 6.35 9.34 12.59
C GLY A 56 5.25 8.69 13.42
N VAL A 57 4.96 9.31 14.57
CA VAL A 57 4.00 8.80 15.56
C VAL A 57 2.56 9.19 15.19
N ARG A 58 2.38 10.30 14.48
CA ARG A 58 1.06 10.80 14.07
C ARG A 58 0.56 10.01 12.85
N ALA A 59 -0.72 9.64 12.85
CA ALA A 59 -1.29 8.84 11.77
C ALA A 59 -1.53 9.64 10.47
N ARG A 60 -1.66 10.98 10.57
CA ARG A 60 -2.01 11.87 9.45
C ARG A 60 -0.81 12.40 8.66
N GLU A 61 0.37 12.39 9.25
CA GLU A 61 1.60 12.88 8.62
C GLU A 61 2.75 11.96 9.05
N ARG A 62 3.38 11.34 8.06
CA ARG A 62 4.55 10.47 8.24
C ARG A 62 5.54 10.76 7.13
N ASP A 63 6.82 10.69 7.46
CA ASP A 63 7.87 10.68 6.45
C ASP A 63 7.88 9.29 5.81
N GLU A 64 7.81 9.26 4.49
CA GLU A 64 7.75 8.03 3.70
C GLU A 64 8.87 8.02 2.67
N PHE A 65 9.62 6.93 2.66
CA PHE A 65 10.68 6.67 1.69
C PHE A 65 10.34 5.37 0.98
N GLU A 66 10.29 5.40 -0.34
CA GLU A 66 9.91 4.25 -1.16
C GLU A 66 11.02 3.93 -2.17
N TYR A 67 11.41 2.65 -2.22
CA TYR A 67 12.44 2.14 -3.09
C TYR A 67 11.90 0.98 -3.91
N SER A 68 12.20 0.95 -5.20
CA SER A 68 11.99 -0.25 -6.00
C SER A 68 13.02 -1.30 -5.59
N ILE A 69 12.58 -2.54 -5.40
CA ILE A 69 13.45 -3.67 -5.11
C ILE A 69 13.18 -4.81 -6.11
N PRO A 70 14.16 -5.68 -6.39
CA PRO A 70 13.94 -6.87 -7.21
C PRO A 70 12.80 -7.74 -6.65
N LEU A 71 12.00 -8.33 -7.54
CA LEU A 71 10.87 -9.17 -7.14
C LEU A 71 11.34 -10.39 -6.33
N ALA A 72 12.41 -11.04 -6.76
CA ALA A 72 12.97 -12.20 -6.06
C ALA A 72 13.36 -11.88 -4.60
N GLU A 73 14.04 -10.76 -4.37
CA GLU A 73 14.38 -10.29 -3.02
C GLU A 73 13.13 -10.00 -2.19
N ALA A 74 12.09 -9.41 -2.79
CA ALA A 74 10.82 -9.18 -2.11
C ALA A 74 10.13 -10.50 -1.71
N GLU A 75 10.20 -11.53 -2.54
CA GLU A 75 9.66 -12.85 -2.22
C GLU A 75 10.45 -13.54 -1.11
N GLU A 76 11.77 -13.46 -1.12
CA GLU A 76 12.62 -13.95 -0.02
C GLU A 76 12.33 -13.23 1.30
N LEU A 77 12.17 -11.90 1.26
CA LEU A 77 11.84 -11.09 2.44
C LEU A 77 10.50 -11.47 3.07
N MET A 78 9.59 -12.09 2.32
CA MET A 78 8.30 -12.56 2.84
C MET A 78 8.47 -13.63 3.93
N ALA A 79 9.56 -14.40 3.92
CA ALA A 79 9.87 -15.37 4.99
C ALA A 79 10.09 -14.69 6.36
N PHE A 80 10.41 -13.39 6.37
CA PHE A 80 10.61 -12.57 7.56
C PHE A 80 9.38 -11.69 7.88
N ALA A 81 8.24 -11.96 7.24
CA ALA A 81 7.03 -11.20 7.50
C ALA A 81 6.60 -11.32 8.96
N ILE A 82 6.33 -10.18 9.59
CA ILE A 82 5.74 -10.10 10.92
C ILE A 82 4.23 -9.83 10.83
N GLY A 83 3.48 -10.45 11.74
CA GLY A 83 2.02 -10.34 11.74
C GLY A 83 1.40 -11.07 10.55
N ARG A 84 0.41 -10.45 9.91
CA ARG A 84 -0.31 -11.05 8.77
C ARG A 84 0.15 -10.42 7.47
N VAL A 85 0.36 -11.27 6.46
CA VAL A 85 0.43 -10.83 5.06
C VAL A 85 -0.95 -10.33 4.66
N ILE A 86 -1.00 -9.14 4.06
CA ILE A 86 -2.23 -8.51 3.58
C ILE A 86 -2.29 -8.71 2.07
N GLU A 87 -3.35 -9.37 1.62
CA GLU A 87 -3.67 -9.54 0.20
C GLU A 87 -4.94 -8.77 -0.12
N LYS A 88 -4.90 -7.97 -1.19
CA LYS A 88 -6.05 -7.19 -1.66
C LYS A 88 -5.94 -6.88 -3.14
N THR A 89 -7.07 -6.68 -3.80
CA THR A 89 -7.12 -5.97 -5.09
C THR A 89 -7.46 -4.53 -4.79
N ARG A 90 -6.61 -3.62 -5.28
CA ARG A 90 -6.87 -2.18 -5.24
C ARG A 90 -7.50 -1.77 -6.55
N HIS A 91 -8.65 -1.12 -6.48
CA HIS A 91 -9.33 -0.61 -7.65
C HIS A 91 -9.16 0.91 -7.74
N HIS A 92 -8.87 1.40 -8.93
CA HIS A 92 -8.79 2.81 -9.23
C HIS A 92 -10.12 3.25 -9.82
N VAL A 93 -10.75 4.24 -9.18
CA VAL A 93 -12.02 4.81 -9.61
C VAL A 93 -11.86 6.33 -9.65
N ARG A 94 -12.14 6.93 -10.80
CA ARG A 94 -12.09 8.39 -10.96
C ARG A 94 -13.46 8.99 -10.73
N HIS A 95 -13.57 9.90 -9.77
CA HIS A 95 -14.83 10.58 -9.48
C HIS A 95 -14.60 12.05 -9.17
N ARG A 96 -15.31 12.94 -9.88
CA ARG A 96 -15.26 14.40 -9.71
C ARG A 96 -13.83 14.98 -9.68
N GLY A 97 -12.96 14.49 -10.56
CA GLY A 97 -11.58 14.95 -10.69
C GLY A 97 -10.58 14.35 -9.70
N TYR A 98 -11.03 13.49 -8.78
CA TYR A 98 -10.17 12.77 -7.84
C TYR A 98 -10.02 11.31 -8.23
N LEU A 99 -8.85 10.75 -7.97
CA LEU A 99 -8.61 9.31 -8.03
C LEU A 99 -8.85 8.72 -6.64
N TYR A 100 -9.75 7.75 -6.56
CA TYR A 100 -10.01 6.96 -5.38
C TYR A 100 -9.34 5.60 -5.52
N GLU A 101 -8.58 5.21 -4.51
CA GLU A 101 -8.10 3.84 -4.33
C GLU A 101 -9.08 3.10 -3.42
N VAL A 102 -9.91 2.25 -4.01
CA VAL A 102 -10.87 1.41 -3.29
C VAL A 102 -10.23 0.07 -2.92
#